data_AF-A0A1X2G7M8-F1
#
_entry.id   AF-A0A1X2G7M8-F1
#
_cell.length_a   1.000
_cell.length_b   1.000
_cell.length_c   1.000
_cell.angle_alpha   90.00
_cell.angle_beta   90.00
_cell.angle_gamma   90.00
#
_symmetry.space_group_name_H-M   'P 1'
#
loop_
_entity.id
_entity.type
_entity.pdbx_description
1 polymer ?
#
loop_
_entity_poly.entity_id
_entity_poly.type
_entity_poly.pdbx_seq_one_letter_code
_entity_poly.pdbx_strand_id
1 'polypeptide(L)'
;MDGKIILEAKGKVAVAPDGNGGIYRALQTKGVIDDLNRRGILYSHCYCVDNCLARVADPVFIGYCASKATDCGVKVVAKTEPSEPVGVVCRRNGKYGVVEYSEISQALSERRDDDGQLTFRAANIVNHFFSTHFLERASEFTDDLEFHVARKKIKYVDLATGEQISPSTNSGIKLECFVFDVFPFANQFSVLEVDRREEFSPLKNAPGTGVDCPETSRRDIMAQHVRFIQQAGGHVKGDAEDLVFELSPWVSYSGEGLSDLVKDKVFVSPCYIEKRQHLTQYSQ
;
A
#
# COMPACT_ATOMS: atom_id res chain seq x y z
N MET A 1 12.24 22.53 20.52
CA MET A 1 10.81 22.76 20.24
C MET A 1 10.11 22.80 21.58
N ASP A 2 9.29 23.81 21.83
CA ASP A 2 8.74 24.17 23.16
C ASP A 2 7.27 23.75 23.35
N GLY A 3 6.73 22.91 22.47
CA GLY A 3 5.38 22.36 22.57
C GLY A 3 4.26 23.30 22.13
N LYS A 4 4.58 24.47 21.56
CA LYS A 4 3.57 25.42 21.07
C LYS A 4 2.94 24.99 19.75
N ILE A 5 1.65 25.29 19.62
CA ILE A 5 0.92 25.16 18.36
C ILE A 5 1.50 26.17 17.35
N ILE A 6 1.75 25.70 16.13
CA ILE A 6 2.30 26.50 15.04
C ILE A 6 1.16 27.19 14.29
N LEU A 7 1.32 28.49 14.00
CA LEU A 7 0.41 29.25 13.16
C LEU A 7 0.95 29.33 11.73
N GLU A 8 0.14 28.94 10.75
CA GLU A 8 0.42 29.08 9.31
C GLU A 8 0.25 30.54 8.85
N ALA A 9 -0.73 31.23 9.44
CA ALA A 9 -1.04 32.65 9.27
C ALA A 9 -1.59 33.22 10.58
N LYS A 10 -1.67 34.55 10.74
CA LYS A 10 -2.05 35.21 12.02
C LYS A 10 -3.37 34.70 12.63
N GLY A 11 -4.32 34.27 11.78
CA GLY A 11 -5.60 33.70 12.20
C GLY A 11 -5.80 32.23 11.81
N LYS A 12 -4.73 31.49 11.48
CA LYS A 12 -4.82 30.12 10.96
C LYS A 12 -3.78 29.21 11.60
N VAL A 13 -4.25 28.16 12.26
CA VAL A 13 -3.40 27.09 12.80
C VAL A 13 -2.86 26.24 11.67
N ALA A 14 -1.57 25.90 11.72
CA ALA A 14 -0.99 24.91 10.84
C ALA A 14 -1.49 23.52 11.25
N VAL A 15 -2.32 22.91 10.40
CA VAL A 15 -2.88 21.58 10.60
C VAL A 15 -2.45 20.64 9.49
N ALA A 16 -2.41 19.35 9.79
CA ALA A 16 -2.16 18.29 8.82
C ALA A 16 -3.02 17.07 9.18
N PRO A 17 -3.29 16.15 8.24
CA PRO A 17 -3.96 14.89 8.55
C PRO A 17 -3.21 14.14 9.66
N ASP A 18 -3.95 13.46 10.54
CA ASP A 18 -3.50 12.77 11.76
C ASP A 18 -2.85 11.39 11.50
N GLY A 19 -2.40 11.15 10.27
CA GLY A 19 -1.86 9.86 9.82
C GLY A 19 -2.95 8.92 9.28
N ASN A 20 -2.53 7.80 8.70
CA ASN A 20 -3.48 6.82 8.14
C ASN A 20 -4.21 6.02 9.23
N GLY A 21 -3.68 5.95 10.45
CA GLY A 21 -4.37 5.40 11.62
C GLY A 21 -5.58 6.21 12.08
N GLY A 22 -5.72 7.47 11.64
CA GLY A 22 -6.93 8.27 11.87
C GLY A 22 -8.22 7.65 11.29
N ILE A 23 -8.08 6.65 10.41
CA ILE A 23 -9.20 5.89 9.86
C ILE A 23 -10.10 5.29 10.94
N TYR A 24 -9.57 4.80 12.06
CA TYR A 24 -10.36 4.13 13.09
C TYR A 24 -11.35 5.07 13.77
N ARG A 25 -10.88 6.26 14.15
CA ARG A 25 -11.74 7.33 14.67
C ARG A 25 -12.75 7.81 13.63
N ALA A 26 -12.34 7.90 12.36
CA ALA A 26 -13.24 8.30 11.29
C ALA A 26 -14.36 7.27 11.06
N LEU A 27 -14.06 5.97 11.09
CA LEU A 27 -15.04 4.89 10.92
C LEU A 27 -16.14 4.97 11.98
N GLN A 28 -15.78 5.22 13.24
CA GLN A 28 -16.70 5.35 14.37
C GLN A 28 -17.55 6.61 14.29
N THR A 29 -16.93 7.75 14.02
CA THR A 29 -17.60 9.07 14.12
C THR A 29 -18.42 9.44 12.88
N LYS A 30 -18.26 8.71 11.77
CA LYS A 30 -18.93 8.99 10.50
C LYS A 30 -20.03 8.00 10.14
N GLY A 31 -20.36 7.05 11.03
CA GLY A 31 -21.41 6.05 10.79
C GLY A 31 -21.05 5.02 9.72
N VAL A 32 -19.75 4.83 9.43
CA VAL A 32 -19.31 3.87 8.40
C VAL A 32 -19.57 2.45 8.87
N ILE A 33 -19.30 2.15 10.14
CA ILE A 33 -19.57 0.83 10.72
C ILE A 33 -21.06 0.48 10.65
N ASP A 34 -21.94 1.43 10.97
CA ASP A 34 -23.39 1.25 10.82
C ASP A 34 -23.79 0.95 9.36
N ASP A 35 -23.16 1.62 8.39
CA ASP A 35 -23.42 1.38 6.97
C ASP A 35 -22.93 -0.01 6.51
N LEU A 36 -21.76 -0.45 7.00
CA LEU A 36 -21.24 -1.80 6.74
C LEU A 36 -22.21 -2.86 7.28
N ASN A 37 -22.67 -2.70 8.51
CA ASN A 37 -23.64 -3.59 9.15
C ASN A 37 -24.98 -3.62 8.41
N ARG A 38 -25.52 -2.44 8.07
CA ARG A 38 -26.78 -2.32 7.32
C ARG A 38 -26.73 -3.02 5.96
N ARG A 39 -25.56 -3.04 5.32
CA ARG A 39 -25.33 -3.71 4.03
C ARG A 39 -24.93 -5.18 4.16
N GLY A 40 -24.71 -5.68 5.38
CA GLY A 40 -24.21 -7.04 5.61
C GLY A 40 -22.78 -7.26 5.12
N ILE A 41 -21.93 -6.22 5.10
CA ILE A 41 -20.53 -6.36 4.73
C ILE A 41 -19.80 -7.02 5.89
N LEU A 42 -19.19 -8.18 5.64
CA LEU A 42 -18.46 -8.96 6.65
C LEU A 42 -16.98 -8.57 6.74
N TYR A 43 -16.41 -8.14 5.62
CA TYR A 43 -14.97 -7.93 5.46
C TYR A 43 -14.70 -6.65 4.68
N SER A 44 -13.64 -5.94 5.04
CA SER A 44 -13.14 -4.75 4.35
C SER A 44 -11.68 -4.90 3.96
N HIS A 45 -11.36 -4.51 2.73
CA HIS A 45 -10.00 -4.41 2.23
C HIS A 45 -9.55 -2.95 2.30
N CYS A 46 -8.58 -2.65 3.15
CA CYS A 46 -7.95 -1.34 3.27
C CYS A 46 -6.62 -1.35 2.51
N TYR A 47 -6.37 -0.38 1.65
CA TYR A 47 -5.15 -0.34 0.84
C TYR A 47 -4.62 1.08 0.67
N CYS A 48 -3.34 1.22 0.32
CA CYS A 48 -2.73 2.51 0.01
C CYS A 48 -2.95 2.92 -1.44
N VAL A 49 -3.31 4.19 -1.66
CA VAL A 49 -3.67 4.73 -2.98
C VAL A 49 -2.51 4.76 -3.99
N ASP A 50 -1.27 4.78 -3.51
CA ASP A 50 -0.10 4.95 -4.36
C ASP A 50 0.46 3.66 -4.98
N ASN A 51 -0.12 2.50 -4.66
CA ASN A 51 0.30 1.25 -5.28
C ASN A 51 -0.47 1.02 -6.59
N CYS A 52 0.23 1.19 -7.71
CA CYS A 52 -0.34 1.05 -9.05
C CYS A 52 -0.71 -0.41 -9.42
N LEU A 53 -0.21 -1.40 -8.68
CA LEU A 53 -0.52 -2.81 -8.87
C LEU A 53 -1.47 -3.36 -7.79
N ALA A 54 -2.08 -2.49 -6.97
CA ALA A 54 -2.96 -2.94 -5.90
C ALA A 54 -4.16 -3.74 -6.45
N ARG A 55 -4.25 -5.01 -6.06
CA ARG A 55 -5.41 -5.86 -6.33
C ARG A 55 -6.56 -5.49 -5.39
N VAL A 56 -7.35 -4.50 -5.80
CA VAL A 56 -8.49 -4.00 -5.03
C VAL A 56 -9.52 -5.12 -4.87
N ALA A 57 -9.90 -5.40 -3.62
CA ALA A 57 -10.82 -6.47 -3.24
C ALA A 57 -10.36 -7.86 -3.73
N ASP A 58 -9.05 -8.12 -3.62
CA ASP A 58 -8.44 -9.39 -4.01
C ASP A 58 -9.14 -10.62 -3.38
N PRO A 59 -9.77 -11.48 -4.20
CA PRO A 59 -10.50 -12.65 -3.71
C PRO A 59 -9.58 -13.69 -3.06
N VAL A 60 -8.30 -13.78 -3.46
CA VAL A 60 -7.35 -14.72 -2.86
C VAL A 60 -7.05 -14.30 -1.43
N PHE A 61 -6.72 -13.02 -1.22
CA PHE A 61 -6.44 -12.49 0.11
C PHE A 61 -7.67 -12.55 1.03
N ILE A 62 -8.83 -12.10 0.54
CA ILE A 62 -10.09 -12.14 1.31
C ILE A 62 -10.46 -13.58 1.66
N GLY A 63 -10.41 -14.49 0.69
CA GLY A 63 -10.72 -15.91 0.89
C GLY A 63 -9.76 -16.60 1.85
N TYR A 64 -8.46 -16.31 1.75
CA TYR A 64 -7.44 -16.79 2.68
C TYR A 64 -7.75 -16.34 4.12
N CYS A 65 -7.98 -15.05 4.34
CA CYS A 65 -8.32 -14.52 5.66
C CYS A 65 -9.61 -15.12 6.23
N ALA A 66 -10.67 -15.18 5.42
CA ALA A 66 -11.95 -15.75 5.81
C ALA A 66 -11.84 -17.25 6.18
N SER A 67 -11.09 -18.04 5.39
CA SER A 67 -10.90 -19.48 5.64
C SER A 67 -10.18 -19.78 6.97
N LYS A 68 -9.41 -18.81 7.48
CA LYS A 68 -8.67 -18.89 8.74
C LYS A 68 -9.37 -18.24 9.92
N ALA A 69 -10.61 -17.77 9.74
CA ALA A 69 -11.34 -16.95 10.71
C ALA A 69 -10.51 -15.74 11.19
N THR A 70 -9.75 -15.14 10.27
CA THR A 70 -8.91 -13.96 10.53
C THR A 70 -9.79 -12.76 10.84
N ASP A 71 -9.46 -11.99 11.87
CA ASP A 71 -10.16 -10.73 12.17
C ASP A 71 -9.35 -9.50 11.71
N CYS A 72 -8.03 -9.60 11.63
CA CYS A 72 -7.12 -8.64 11.00
C CYS A 72 -6.02 -9.35 10.21
N GLY A 73 -5.78 -8.95 8.96
CA GLY A 73 -4.76 -9.57 8.11
C GLY A 73 -3.97 -8.54 7.31
N VAL A 74 -2.81 -8.97 6.79
CA VAL A 74 -1.92 -8.12 6.00
C VAL A 74 -1.34 -8.88 4.82
N LYS A 75 -1.32 -8.22 3.65
CA LYS A 75 -0.48 -8.62 2.53
C LYS A 75 0.92 -8.03 2.68
N VAL A 76 1.91 -8.85 2.37
CA VAL A 76 3.32 -8.49 2.38
C VAL A 76 3.99 -8.92 1.09
N VAL A 77 5.11 -8.28 0.76
CA VAL A 77 6.04 -8.79 -0.25
C VAL A 77 7.35 -9.18 0.41
N ALA A 78 8.13 -10.03 -0.24
CA ALA A 78 9.47 -10.34 0.24
C ALA A 78 10.37 -9.07 0.15
N LYS A 79 10.93 -8.69 1.29
CA LYS A 79 12.08 -7.78 1.38
C LYS A 79 13.34 -8.59 1.10
N THR A 80 14.10 -8.19 0.09
CA THR A 80 15.35 -8.88 -0.31
C THR A 80 16.60 -8.13 0.12
N GLU A 81 16.50 -6.80 0.23
CA GLU A 81 17.61 -5.92 0.60
C GLU A 81 17.43 -5.34 2.00
N PRO A 82 18.43 -5.44 2.90
CA PRO A 82 18.34 -4.88 4.26
C PRO A 82 17.95 -3.41 4.31
N SER A 83 18.43 -2.62 3.34
CA SER A 83 18.28 -1.17 3.24
C SER A 83 16.95 -0.72 2.60
N GLU A 84 16.10 -1.64 2.13
CA GLU A 84 14.80 -1.26 1.56
C GLU A 84 13.95 -0.53 2.63
N PRO A 85 13.45 0.69 2.34
CA PRO A 85 12.79 1.57 3.31
C PRO A 85 11.32 1.18 3.50
N VAL A 86 11.11 -0.05 3.97
CA VAL A 86 9.80 -0.64 4.23
C VAL A 86 9.71 -1.16 5.65
N GLY A 87 8.58 -0.91 6.31
CA GLY A 87 8.25 -1.53 7.59
C GLY A 87 8.09 -3.04 7.44
N VAL A 88 8.54 -3.81 8.43
CA VAL A 88 8.48 -5.27 8.42
C VAL A 88 7.48 -5.78 9.45
N VAL A 89 6.57 -6.65 9.01
CA VAL A 89 5.63 -7.33 9.89
C VAL A 89 6.40 -8.35 10.73
N CYS A 90 6.25 -8.28 12.04
CA CYS A 90 6.92 -9.19 12.96
C CYS A 90 6.09 -9.44 14.21
N ARG A 91 6.62 -10.26 15.12
CA ARG A 91 6.02 -10.55 16.42
C ARG A 91 6.95 -10.11 17.54
N ARG A 92 6.46 -9.24 18.42
CA ARG A 92 7.18 -8.75 19.62
C ARG A 92 6.36 -9.09 20.85
N ASN A 93 6.95 -9.80 21.81
CA ASN A 93 6.29 -10.24 23.05
C ASN A 93 4.95 -10.96 22.80
N GLY A 94 4.89 -11.82 21.79
CA GLY A 94 3.71 -12.58 21.46
C GLY A 94 2.63 -11.82 20.67
N LYS A 95 2.79 -10.52 20.40
CA LYS A 95 1.84 -9.72 19.61
C LYS A 95 2.41 -9.36 18.23
N TYR A 96 1.55 -9.35 17.22
CA TYR A 96 1.92 -8.89 15.87
C TYR A 96 2.04 -7.37 15.83
N GLY A 97 2.89 -6.87 14.95
CA GLY A 97 3.05 -5.44 14.69
C GLY A 97 3.95 -5.22 13.48
N VAL A 98 4.17 -3.95 13.16
CA VAL A 98 5.13 -3.53 12.14
C VAL A 98 6.25 -2.79 12.85
N VAL A 99 7.49 -3.11 12.51
CA VAL A 99 8.65 -2.32 12.90
C VAL A 99 9.06 -1.50 11.68
N GLU A 100 8.97 -0.18 11.80
CA GLU A 100 9.35 0.72 10.72
C GLU A 100 10.85 0.64 10.42
N TYR A 101 11.23 0.92 9.17
CA TYR A 101 12.62 0.83 8.74
C TYR A 101 13.54 1.81 9.50
N SER A 102 12.99 2.91 10.01
CA SER A 102 13.70 3.87 10.85
C SER A 102 13.92 3.41 12.29
N GLU A 103 13.28 2.32 12.71
CA GLU A 103 13.26 1.82 14.09
C GLU A 103 13.94 0.45 14.24
N ILE A 104 14.08 -0.31 13.15
CA ILE A 104 14.79 -1.58 13.16
C ILE A 104 16.31 -1.37 13.25
N SER A 105 16.97 -2.15 14.10
CA SER A 105 18.44 -2.11 14.19
C SER A 105 19.10 -2.75 12.98
N GLN A 106 20.29 -2.29 12.61
CA GLN A 106 21.07 -2.85 11.50
C GLN A 106 21.30 -4.36 11.64
N ALA A 107 21.64 -4.81 12.85
CA ALA A 107 21.86 -6.24 13.12
C ALA A 107 20.60 -7.11 12.92
N LEU A 108 19.39 -6.53 13.07
CA LEU A 108 18.14 -7.23 12.77
C LEU A 108 17.77 -7.13 11.28
N SER A 109 17.99 -5.97 10.65
CA SER A 109 17.68 -5.78 9.22
C SER A 109 18.57 -6.61 8.29
N GLU A 110 19.82 -6.86 8.69
CA GLU A 110 20.78 -7.68 7.93
C GLU A 110 20.74 -9.18 8.30
N ARG A 111 19.97 -9.55 9.33
CA ARG A 111 19.89 -10.95 9.80
C ARG A 111 19.31 -11.84 8.71
N ARG A 112 19.97 -12.97 8.47
CA ARG A 112 19.53 -14.00 7.52
C ARG A 112 19.16 -15.29 8.23
N ASP A 113 18.20 -16.03 7.66
CA ASP A 113 17.84 -17.38 8.07
C ASP A 113 18.73 -18.44 7.39
N ASP A 114 18.45 -19.72 7.67
CA ASP A 114 19.25 -20.85 7.18
C ASP A 114 19.20 -21.00 5.65
N ASP A 115 18.18 -20.44 5.00
CA ASP A 115 18.03 -20.40 3.53
C ASP A 115 18.74 -19.18 2.90
N GLY A 116 19.44 -18.38 3.71
CA GLY A 116 20.13 -17.17 3.29
C GLY A 116 19.21 -15.99 2.99
N GLN A 117 17.90 -16.10 3.25
CA GLN A 117 16.94 -15.01 3.09
C GLN A 117 16.94 -14.11 4.31
N LEU A 118 16.45 -12.87 4.19
CA LEU A 118 16.30 -12.01 5.36
C LEU A 118 15.30 -12.66 6.34
N THR A 119 15.68 -12.74 7.62
CA THR A 119 14.79 -13.25 8.67
C THR A 119 13.55 -12.36 8.81
N PHE A 120 13.75 -11.04 8.72
CA PHE A 120 12.67 -10.05 8.74
C PHE A 120 12.36 -9.59 7.31
N ARG A 121 11.70 -10.46 6.55
CA ARG A 121 11.40 -10.22 5.12
C ARG A 121 9.96 -9.85 4.78
N ALA A 122 9.03 -9.88 5.74
CA ALA A 122 7.62 -9.61 5.50
C ALA A 122 7.36 -8.10 5.37
N ALA A 123 7.70 -7.50 4.21
CA ALA A 123 7.54 -6.07 3.96
C ALA A 123 6.06 -5.69 3.89
N ASN A 124 5.63 -4.78 4.76
CA ASN A 124 4.27 -4.25 4.78
C ASN A 124 4.02 -3.38 3.55
N ILE A 125 3.04 -3.76 2.72
CA ILE A 125 2.61 -2.98 1.56
C ILE A 125 1.29 -2.24 1.80
N VAL A 126 0.91 -2.08 3.07
CA VAL A 126 -0.29 -1.36 3.52
C VAL A 126 -1.54 -1.85 2.76
N ASN A 127 -1.68 -3.17 2.64
CA ASN A 127 -2.87 -3.86 2.13
C ASN A 127 -3.37 -4.77 3.24
N HIS A 128 -4.47 -4.35 3.88
CA HIS A 128 -4.99 -4.94 5.11
C HIS A 128 -6.38 -5.49 4.92
N PHE A 129 -6.64 -6.59 5.60
CA PHE A 129 -7.96 -7.18 5.75
C PHE A 129 -8.46 -6.87 7.15
N PHE A 130 -9.71 -6.44 7.26
CA PHE A 130 -10.39 -6.30 8.54
C PHE A 130 -11.76 -6.95 8.47
N SER A 131 -12.10 -7.75 9.47
CA SER A 131 -13.51 -8.12 9.68
C SER A 131 -14.29 -6.92 10.22
N THR A 132 -15.58 -6.83 9.89
CA THR A 132 -16.44 -5.75 10.42
C THR A 132 -16.47 -5.77 11.94
N HIS A 133 -16.51 -6.97 12.55
CA HIS A 133 -16.43 -7.15 14.00
C HIS A 133 -15.13 -6.62 14.62
N PHE A 134 -13.99 -6.76 13.92
CA PHE A 134 -12.75 -6.15 14.38
C PHE A 134 -12.81 -4.62 14.33
N LEU A 135 -13.40 -4.05 13.27
CA LEU A 135 -13.54 -2.60 13.15
C LEU A 135 -14.54 -2.01 14.17
N GLU A 136 -15.58 -2.74 14.55
CA GLU A 136 -16.49 -2.38 15.65
C GLU A 136 -15.75 -2.24 16.98
N ARG A 137 -14.85 -3.18 17.25
CA ARG A 137 -14.01 -3.18 18.46
C ARG A 137 -12.94 -2.09 18.45
N ALA A 138 -12.77 -1.35 17.35
CA ALA A 138 -11.75 -0.31 17.29
C ALA A 138 -11.87 0.71 18.42
N SER A 139 -13.06 0.98 18.95
CA SER A 139 -13.25 1.94 20.05
C SER A 139 -12.64 1.46 21.35
N GLU A 140 -12.40 0.15 21.50
CA GLU A 140 -11.79 -0.44 22.68
C GLU A 140 -10.29 -0.15 22.77
N PHE A 141 -9.64 0.18 21.65
CA PHE A 141 -8.18 0.31 21.57
C PHE A 141 -7.68 1.54 20.80
N THR A 142 -8.54 2.33 20.16
CA THR A 142 -8.11 3.51 19.40
C THR A 142 -7.41 4.55 20.29
N ASP A 143 -7.85 4.68 21.56
CA ASP A 143 -7.24 5.59 22.52
C ASP A 143 -5.86 5.10 23.04
N ASP A 144 -5.55 3.81 22.84
CA ASP A 144 -4.25 3.21 23.18
C ASP A 144 -3.23 3.33 22.01
N LEU A 145 -3.64 3.84 20.84
CA LEU A 145 -2.74 4.01 19.71
C LEU A 145 -1.75 5.14 19.98
N GLU A 146 -0.46 4.84 19.84
CA GLU A 146 0.60 5.80 20.05
C GLU A 146 0.71 6.78 18.87
N PHE A 147 1.07 8.02 19.19
CA PHE A 147 1.43 9.00 18.15
C PHE A 147 2.90 8.84 17.77
N HIS A 148 3.13 8.63 16.48
CA HIS A 148 4.45 8.66 15.86
C HIS A 148 4.87 10.10 15.59
N VAL A 149 6.11 10.44 15.95
CA VAL A 149 6.64 11.81 15.87
C VAL A 149 7.44 11.99 14.58
N ALA A 150 6.86 12.71 13.62
CA ALA A 150 7.54 13.11 12.39
C ALA A 150 8.06 14.55 12.49
N ARG A 151 9.38 14.73 12.47
CA ARG A 151 10.00 16.07 12.44
C ARG A 151 9.94 16.65 11.04
N LYS A 152 9.37 17.85 10.88
CA LYS A 152 9.13 18.46 9.56
C LYS A 152 9.53 19.93 9.53
N LYS A 153 9.81 20.43 8.31
CA LYS A 153 9.95 21.85 8.00
C LYS A 153 8.55 22.45 7.79
N ILE A 154 7.91 22.86 8.88
CA ILE A 154 6.55 23.40 8.87
C ILE A 154 6.65 24.91 8.61
N LYS A 155 6.00 25.38 7.54
CA LYS A 155 5.88 26.82 7.26
C LYS A 155 5.06 27.49 8.36
N TYR A 156 5.48 28.66 8.81
CA TYR A 156 4.81 29.40 9.89
C TYR A 156 4.82 30.89 9.63
N VAL A 157 3.99 31.64 10.36
CA VAL A 157 3.94 33.11 10.28
C VAL A 157 4.79 33.75 11.38
N ASP A 158 5.53 34.80 11.03
CA ASP A 158 6.07 35.72 12.03
C ASP A 158 4.93 36.59 12.58
N LEU A 159 4.70 36.56 13.90
CA LEU A 159 3.55 37.27 14.48
C LEU A 159 3.72 38.79 14.50
N ALA A 160 4.97 39.29 14.55
CA ALA A 160 5.24 40.71 14.53
C ALA A 160 5.03 41.29 13.12
N THR A 161 5.65 40.68 12.11
CA THR A 161 5.63 41.20 10.72
C THR A 161 4.43 40.70 9.94
N GLY A 162 3.96 39.48 10.20
CA GLY A 162 2.95 38.79 9.41
C GLY A 162 3.48 38.06 8.19
N GLU A 163 4.80 37.99 8.02
CA GLU A 163 5.42 37.31 6.88
C GLU A 163 5.42 35.79 7.08
N GLN A 164 5.25 35.05 5.98
CA GLN A 164 5.34 33.59 5.99
C GLN A 164 6.80 33.15 5.88
N ILE A 165 7.24 32.35 6.84
CA ILE A 165 8.60 31.80 6.92
C ILE A 165 8.58 30.36 6.42
N SER A 166 9.47 30.06 5.49
CA SER A 166 9.79 28.70 5.04
C SER A 166 11.13 28.27 5.67
N PRO A 167 11.13 27.46 6.74
CA PRO A 167 12.34 27.16 7.48
C PRO A 167 13.30 26.24 6.69
N SER A 168 14.60 26.47 6.85
CA SER A 168 15.65 25.65 6.23
C SER A 168 15.90 24.32 6.95
N THR A 169 15.55 24.25 8.24
CA THR A 169 15.65 23.06 9.12
C THR A 169 14.29 22.68 9.70
N ASN A 170 14.20 21.51 10.36
CA ASN A 170 12.95 21.07 10.98
C ASN A 170 12.52 22.04 12.09
N SER A 171 11.34 22.65 11.91
CA SER A 171 10.79 23.68 12.78
C SER A 171 9.70 23.17 13.72
N GLY A 172 9.09 22.02 13.41
CA GLY A 172 8.03 21.44 14.23
C GLY A 172 7.94 19.92 14.14
N ILE A 173 7.01 19.39 14.94
CA ILE A 173 6.63 17.97 14.93
C ILE A 173 5.22 17.83 14.34
N LYS A 174 5.01 16.76 13.60
CA LYS A 174 3.70 16.23 13.22
C LYS A 174 3.47 14.94 14.00
N LEU A 175 2.29 14.79 14.58
CA LEU A 175 1.85 13.58 15.26
C LEU A 175 0.97 12.79 14.28
N GLU A 176 1.29 11.52 14.08
CA GLU A 176 0.58 10.63 13.16
C GLU A 176 0.33 9.28 13.84
N CYS A 177 -0.86 8.72 13.67
CA CYS A 177 -1.12 7.32 13.99
C CYS A 177 -0.93 6.46 12.74
N PHE A 178 -0.45 5.22 12.88
CA PHE A 178 -0.34 4.30 11.77
C PHE A 178 -1.48 3.28 11.73
N VAL A 179 -1.97 3.01 10.53
CA VAL A 179 -3.09 2.09 10.29
C VAL A 179 -2.77 0.67 10.75
N PHE A 180 -1.50 0.25 10.76
CA PHE A 180 -1.10 -1.09 11.19
C PHE A 180 -0.86 -1.22 12.70
N ASP A 181 -0.94 -0.12 13.47
CA ASP A 181 -0.72 -0.16 14.92
C ASP A 181 -1.82 -0.92 15.68
N VAL A 182 -2.89 -1.29 14.98
CA VAL A 182 -3.98 -2.11 15.52
C VAL A 182 -3.69 -3.62 15.52
N PHE A 183 -2.64 -4.08 14.83
CA PHE A 183 -2.29 -5.50 14.73
C PHE A 183 -2.15 -6.23 16.09
N PRO A 184 -1.63 -5.59 17.17
CA PRO A 184 -1.55 -6.20 18.49
C PRO A 184 -2.90 -6.55 19.13
N PHE A 185 -4.01 -5.99 18.63
CA PHE A 185 -5.37 -6.18 19.16
C PHE A 185 -6.18 -7.24 18.38
N ALA A 186 -5.60 -7.80 17.32
CA ALA A 186 -6.19 -8.89 16.56
C ALA A 186 -6.27 -10.16 17.42
N ASN A 187 -7.43 -10.82 17.41
CA ASN A 187 -7.58 -12.14 18.05
C ASN A 187 -6.99 -13.23 17.16
N GLN A 188 -7.10 -13.09 15.84
CA GLN A 188 -6.59 -14.03 14.86
C GLN A 188 -5.98 -13.26 13.68
N PHE A 189 -4.65 -13.26 13.63
CA PHE A 189 -3.90 -12.50 12.64
C PHE A 189 -3.35 -13.38 11.53
N SER A 190 -3.48 -12.94 10.28
CA SER A 190 -2.93 -13.65 9.12
C SER A 190 -2.03 -12.76 8.28
N VAL A 191 -0.91 -13.33 7.85
CA VAL A 191 0.01 -12.73 6.86
C VAL A 191 -0.10 -13.52 5.57
N LEU A 192 -0.20 -12.82 4.44
CA LEU A 192 -0.13 -13.42 3.10
C LEU A 192 0.99 -12.76 2.30
N GLU A 193 2.01 -13.55 1.94
CA GLU A 193 3.06 -13.08 1.03
C GLU A 193 2.59 -13.20 -0.42
N VAL A 194 2.83 -12.15 -1.22
CA VAL A 194 2.50 -12.08 -2.65
C VAL A 194 3.72 -11.71 -3.49
N ASP A 195 3.71 -12.02 -4.79
CA ASP A 195 4.78 -11.60 -5.71
C ASP A 195 4.71 -10.07 -5.91
N ARG A 196 5.79 -9.38 -5.56
CA ARG A 196 5.95 -7.93 -5.75
C ARG A 196 5.60 -7.50 -7.17
N ARG A 197 6.06 -8.26 -8.17
CA ARG A 197 5.87 -7.90 -9.59
C ARG A 197 4.39 -7.92 -9.98
N GLU A 198 3.56 -8.60 -9.21
CA GLU A 198 2.14 -8.74 -9.47
C GLU A 198 1.25 -7.81 -8.64
N GLU A 199 1.73 -7.35 -7.48
CA GLU A 199 0.87 -6.66 -6.52
C GLU A 199 1.49 -5.42 -5.85
N PHE A 200 2.74 -5.06 -6.15
CA PHE A 200 3.38 -3.91 -5.50
C PHE A 200 4.34 -3.13 -6.40
N SER A 201 3.89 -1.95 -6.84
CA SER A 201 4.72 -0.91 -7.46
C SER A 201 4.24 0.47 -6.98
N PRO A 202 4.85 1.02 -5.91
CA PRO A 202 4.39 2.26 -5.29
C PRO A 202 4.84 3.49 -6.07
N LEU A 203 4.05 4.56 -5.98
CA LEU A 203 4.32 5.88 -6.52
C LEU A 203 4.57 6.88 -5.38
N LYS A 204 5.84 7.09 -5.02
CA LYS A 204 6.27 7.94 -3.89
C LYS A 204 7.03 9.18 -4.32
N ASN A 205 7.74 9.09 -5.45
CA ASN A 205 8.73 10.06 -5.89
C ASN A 205 8.30 10.76 -7.18
N ALA A 206 8.89 11.92 -7.43
CA ALA A 206 8.65 12.72 -8.63
C ALA A 206 9.17 12.02 -9.92
N PRO A 207 8.70 12.42 -11.11
CA PRO A 207 9.25 11.96 -12.38
C PRO A 207 10.78 12.04 -12.44
N GLY A 208 11.40 11.00 -13.01
CA GLY A 208 12.84 10.97 -13.27
C GLY A 208 13.75 10.60 -12.08
N THR A 209 13.20 10.23 -10.92
CA THR A 209 14.03 9.75 -9.79
C THR A 209 14.52 8.31 -9.97
N GLY A 210 13.91 7.54 -10.87
CA GLY A 210 14.30 6.16 -11.19
C GLY A 210 13.87 5.09 -10.17
N VAL A 211 13.18 5.49 -9.10
CA VAL A 211 12.67 4.59 -8.05
C VAL A 211 11.33 5.12 -7.55
N ASP A 212 10.34 4.23 -7.44
CA ASP A 212 8.98 4.51 -6.98
C ASP A 212 8.38 5.80 -7.59
N CYS A 213 8.54 5.99 -8.89
CA CYS A 213 8.16 7.17 -9.65
C CYS A 213 7.20 6.79 -10.80
N PRO A 214 6.58 7.76 -11.50
CA PRO A 214 5.61 7.46 -12.56
C PRO A 214 6.16 6.51 -13.63
N GLU A 215 7.44 6.63 -13.97
CA GLU A 215 8.10 5.78 -14.96
C GLU A 215 8.22 4.33 -14.47
N THR A 216 8.59 4.09 -13.21
CA THR A 216 8.66 2.72 -12.66
C THR A 216 7.27 2.10 -12.55
N SER A 217 6.27 2.87 -12.09
CA SER A 217 4.89 2.40 -11.99
C SER A 217 4.31 2.00 -13.36
N ARG A 218 4.49 2.85 -14.38
CA ARG A 218 4.03 2.56 -15.75
C ARG A 218 4.72 1.33 -16.33
N ARG A 219 6.05 1.23 -16.17
CA ARG A 219 6.83 0.07 -16.61
C ARG A 219 6.31 -1.22 -15.97
N ASP A 220 6.06 -1.20 -14.66
CA ASP A 220 5.68 -2.41 -13.93
C ASP A 220 4.26 -2.90 -14.31
N ILE A 221 3.31 -1.98 -14.53
CA ILE A 221 1.97 -2.31 -15.10
C ILE A 221 2.13 -2.97 -16.48
N MET A 222 2.90 -2.35 -17.38
CA MET A 222 3.08 -2.88 -18.74
C MET A 222 3.75 -4.26 -18.72
N ALA A 223 4.79 -4.42 -17.89
CA ALA A 223 5.46 -5.69 -17.71
C ALA A 223 4.52 -6.78 -17.17
N GLN A 224 3.60 -6.44 -16.25
CA GLN A 224 2.57 -7.36 -15.79
C GLN A 224 1.61 -7.78 -16.91
N HIS A 225 1.09 -6.82 -17.67
CA HIS A 225 0.16 -7.11 -18.76
C HIS A 225 0.80 -7.97 -19.87
N VAL A 226 2.08 -7.75 -20.18
CA VAL A 226 2.84 -8.63 -21.08
C VAL A 226 2.92 -10.06 -20.53
N ARG A 227 3.20 -10.22 -19.23
CA ARG A 227 3.22 -11.56 -18.59
C ARG A 227 1.86 -12.24 -18.67
N PHE A 228 0.75 -11.52 -18.49
CA PHE A 228 -0.59 -12.07 -18.64
C PHE A 228 -0.82 -12.65 -20.04
N ILE A 229 -0.44 -11.91 -21.09
CA ILE A 229 -0.56 -12.40 -22.48
C ILE A 229 0.33 -13.63 -22.72
N GLN A 230 1.58 -13.58 -22.26
CA GLN A 230 2.53 -14.68 -22.43
C GLN A 230 2.06 -15.96 -21.72
N GLN A 231 1.58 -15.84 -20.48
CA GLN A 231 1.03 -16.97 -19.72
C GLN A 231 -0.24 -17.54 -20.36
N ALA A 232 -1.01 -16.70 -21.06
CA ALA A 232 -2.18 -17.11 -21.81
C ALA A 232 -1.85 -17.70 -23.21
N GLY A 233 -0.57 -17.80 -23.57
CA GLY A 233 -0.10 -18.38 -24.82
C GLY A 233 -0.04 -17.41 -26.00
N GLY A 234 -0.20 -16.11 -25.76
CA GLY A 234 0.01 -15.06 -26.77
C GLY A 234 1.40 -14.47 -26.72
N HIS A 235 1.70 -13.60 -27.68
CA HIS A 235 2.98 -12.91 -27.76
C HIS A 235 2.80 -11.40 -27.94
N VAL A 236 3.68 -10.63 -27.32
CA VAL A 236 3.76 -9.17 -27.53
C VAL A 236 5.09 -8.87 -28.20
N LYS A 237 5.06 -8.19 -29.35
CA LYS A 237 6.22 -7.83 -30.16
C LYS A 237 6.43 -6.33 -30.12
N GLY A 238 7.64 -5.90 -29.79
CA GLY A 238 8.06 -4.49 -29.76
C GLY A 238 9.53 -4.39 -29.40
N ASP A 239 10.09 -3.18 -29.46
CA ASP A 239 11.39 -2.90 -28.85
C ASP A 239 11.26 -3.02 -27.34
N ALA A 240 12.19 -3.71 -26.68
CA ALA A 240 12.14 -3.93 -25.23
C ALA A 240 12.23 -2.61 -24.44
N GLU A 241 12.93 -1.60 -24.97
CA GLU A 241 13.10 -0.30 -24.30
C GLU A 241 11.83 0.57 -24.39
N ASP A 242 11.03 0.40 -25.45
CA ASP A 242 9.83 1.20 -25.75
C ASP A 242 8.54 0.36 -25.85
N LEU A 243 8.52 -0.84 -25.24
CA LEU A 243 7.37 -1.73 -25.30
C LEU A 243 6.19 -1.14 -24.54
N VAL A 244 5.08 -0.91 -25.25
CA VAL A 244 3.83 -0.40 -24.70
C VAL A 244 2.73 -1.41 -24.95
N PHE A 245 2.27 -2.03 -23.88
CA PHE A 245 1.13 -2.95 -23.89
C PHE A 245 0.32 -2.79 -22.61
N GLU A 246 -0.96 -2.45 -22.75
CA GLU A 246 -1.84 -2.24 -21.59
C GLU A 246 -3.18 -2.96 -21.76
N LEU A 247 -3.62 -3.63 -20.70
CA LEU A 247 -4.92 -4.25 -20.58
C LEU A 247 -5.76 -3.47 -19.57
N SER A 248 -6.98 -3.13 -19.95
CA SER A 248 -7.94 -2.56 -19.00
C SER A 248 -8.35 -3.63 -17.98
N PRO A 249 -8.51 -3.28 -16.68
CA PRO A 249 -9.01 -4.21 -15.67
C PRO A 249 -10.40 -4.80 -15.97
N TRP A 250 -11.17 -4.16 -16.87
CA TRP A 250 -12.45 -4.68 -17.37
C TRP A 250 -12.30 -5.87 -18.32
N VAL A 251 -11.12 -6.08 -18.88
CA VAL A 251 -10.80 -7.21 -19.75
C VAL A 251 -10.41 -8.42 -18.91
N SER A 252 -9.47 -8.20 -17.97
CA SER A 252 -8.91 -9.19 -17.07
C SER A 252 -8.43 -8.51 -15.79
N TYR A 253 -8.76 -9.07 -14.62
CA TYR A 253 -8.40 -8.53 -13.31
C TYR A 253 -6.97 -8.90 -12.92
N SER A 254 -6.56 -10.14 -13.21
CA SER A 254 -5.30 -10.74 -12.78
C SER A 254 -4.68 -11.67 -13.83
N GLY A 255 -5.04 -11.47 -15.10
CA GLY A 255 -4.57 -12.26 -16.24
C GLY A 255 -5.49 -13.42 -16.65
N GLU A 256 -6.58 -13.65 -15.92
CA GLU A 256 -7.57 -14.68 -16.25
C GLU A 256 -8.43 -14.33 -17.47
N GLY A 257 -9.00 -15.37 -18.10
CA GLY A 257 -9.96 -15.21 -19.19
C GLY A 257 -9.36 -14.77 -20.54
N LEU A 258 -8.03 -14.85 -20.67
CA LEU A 258 -7.31 -14.43 -21.88
C LEU A 258 -7.01 -15.58 -22.86
N SER A 259 -6.79 -16.81 -22.37
CA SER A 259 -6.24 -17.91 -23.16
C SER A 259 -6.96 -18.17 -24.49
N ASP A 260 -8.28 -18.30 -24.46
CA ASP A 260 -9.07 -18.57 -25.68
C ASP A 260 -9.03 -17.43 -26.72
N LEU A 261 -8.65 -16.23 -26.29
CA LEU A 261 -8.65 -15.02 -27.12
C LEU A 261 -7.28 -14.67 -27.68
N VAL A 262 -6.19 -15.09 -27.01
CA VAL A 262 -4.82 -14.63 -27.31
C VAL A 262 -3.86 -15.75 -27.66
N LYS A 263 -4.24 -17.01 -27.46
CA LYS A 263 -3.37 -18.16 -27.76
C LYS A 263 -2.89 -18.13 -29.22
N ASP A 264 -1.58 -18.30 -29.38
CA ASP A 264 -0.85 -18.30 -30.66
C ASP A 264 -0.94 -16.97 -31.44
N LYS A 265 -1.41 -15.90 -30.81
CA LYS A 265 -1.57 -14.58 -31.44
C LYS A 265 -0.42 -13.64 -31.12
N VAL A 266 -0.15 -12.70 -32.04
CA VAL A 266 0.89 -11.69 -31.84
C VAL A 266 0.28 -10.29 -31.78
N PHE A 267 0.54 -9.57 -30.69
CA PHE A 267 0.21 -8.16 -30.52
C PHE A 267 1.44 -7.30 -30.78
N VAL A 268 1.31 -6.26 -31.59
CA VAL A 268 2.44 -5.36 -31.91
C VAL A 268 2.31 -4.08 -31.09
N SER A 269 3.39 -3.71 -30.39
CA SER A 269 3.50 -2.45 -29.63
C SER A 269 3.46 -1.23 -30.56
N PRO A 270 2.83 -0.10 -30.17
CA PRO A 270 2.03 0.08 -28.96
C PRO A 270 0.63 -0.52 -29.10
N CYS A 271 0.12 -1.16 -28.04
CA CYS A 271 -1.21 -1.76 -28.04
C CYS A 271 -1.96 -1.52 -26.71
N TYR A 272 -3.23 -1.10 -26.82
CA TYR A 272 -4.11 -0.82 -25.68
C TYR A 272 -5.42 -1.59 -25.83
N ILE A 273 -5.72 -2.47 -24.87
CA ILE A 273 -6.90 -3.34 -24.89
C ILE A 273 -7.90 -2.86 -23.83
N GLU A 274 -8.80 -1.97 -24.22
CA GLU A 274 -9.87 -1.46 -23.35
C GLU A 274 -11.04 -2.43 -23.18
N LYS A 275 -11.29 -3.27 -24.20
CA LYS A 275 -12.44 -4.19 -24.23
C LYS A 275 -11.99 -5.55 -24.74
N ARG A 276 -12.64 -6.62 -24.28
CA ARG A 276 -12.32 -8.00 -24.71
C ARG A 276 -12.31 -8.19 -26.23
N GLN A 277 -13.17 -7.48 -26.96
CA GLN A 277 -13.22 -7.53 -28.42
C GLN A 277 -11.93 -7.04 -29.10
N HIS A 278 -11.17 -6.16 -28.46
CA HIS A 278 -9.90 -5.65 -29.02
C HIS A 278 -8.84 -6.77 -29.11
N LEU A 279 -8.89 -7.78 -28.23
CA LEU A 279 -7.97 -8.92 -28.24
C LEU A 279 -8.04 -9.74 -29.54
N THR A 280 -9.20 -9.74 -30.20
CA THR A 280 -9.38 -10.42 -31.49
C THR A 280 -9.11 -9.53 -32.69
N GLN A 281 -9.20 -8.20 -32.53
CA GLN A 281 -9.08 -7.24 -33.63
C GLN A 281 -7.64 -6.78 -33.86
N TYR A 282 -6.84 -6.71 -32.80
CA TYR A 282 -5.48 -6.13 -32.84
C TYR A 282 -4.37 -7.18 -32.89
N SER A 283 -4.73 -8.45 -32.81
CA SER A 283 -3.83 -9.58 -32.98
C SER A 283 -3.59 -9.92 -34.44
N GLN A 284 -2.34 -10.22 -34.80
CA GLN A 284 -1.95 -10.88 -36.05
C GLN A 284 -1.89 -12.39 -35.88
#